data_AF-A0A9D6HWX8-F1
#
_entry.id   AF-A0A9D6HWX8-F1
#
_cell.length_a   1.000
_cell.length_b   1.000
_cell.length_c   1.000
_cell.angle_alpha   90.00
_cell.angle_beta   90.00
_cell.angle_gamma   90.00
#
_symmetry.space_group_name_H-M   'P 1'
#
loop_
_entity.id
_entity.type
_entity.pdbx_description
1 polymer ?
#
loop_
_entity_poly.entity_id
_entity_poly.type
_entity_poly.pdbx_seq_one_letter_code
_entity_poly.pdbx_strand_id
1 'polypeptide(L)'
;MEARTGEPNPGNYGVLYKIRLELTNPGYDEKAVRISLFPTAGVARGAFVIDGKRVNVPITPPYEEVVLASYRLPSGSRRIVEILTTPEGGSYYPVNLIVKPE
;
A
#
# COMPACT_ATOMS: atom_id res chain seq x y z
N MET A 1 -26.51 -13.02 -25.87
CA MET A 1 -25.35 -13.88 -25.55
C MET A 1 -25.24 -13.85 -24.03
N GLU A 2 -25.73 -14.88 -23.33
CA GLU A 2 -25.64 -14.95 -21.86
C GLU A 2 -24.19 -15.22 -21.48
N ALA A 3 -23.58 -14.31 -20.72
CA ALA A 3 -22.29 -14.55 -20.10
C ALA A 3 -22.47 -15.69 -19.08
N ARG A 4 -21.94 -16.87 -19.40
CA ARG A 4 -21.80 -17.97 -18.44
C ARG A 4 -20.72 -17.54 -17.44
N THR A 5 -21.13 -17.00 -16.30
CA THR A 5 -20.19 -16.53 -15.27
C THR A 5 -19.55 -17.71 -14.54
N GLY A 6 -18.21 -17.70 -14.44
CA GLY A 6 -17.43 -18.71 -13.71
C GLY A 6 -16.01 -18.96 -14.24
N GLU A 7 -15.52 -18.20 -15.22
CA GLU A 7 -14.14 -18.41 -15.68
C GLU A 7 -13.14 -18.20 -14.54
N PRO A 8 -12.14 -19.09 -14.37
CA PRO A 8 -11.14 -18.97 -13.33
C PRO A 8 -10.43 -17.62 -13.39
N ASN A 9 -10.28 -16.95 -12.24
CA ASN A 9 -9.41 -15.77 -12.14
C ASN A 9 -7.96 -16.26 -12.19
N PRO A 10 -7.21 -16.02 -13.28
CA PRO A 10 -5.83 -16.50 -13.38
C PRO A 10 -4.87 -15.71 -12.47
N GLY A 11 -5.36 -14.66 -11.79
CA GLY A 11 -4.58 -13.81 -10.90
C GLY A 11 -5.32 -13.46 -9.61
N ASN A 12 -4.96 -12.31 -9.03
CA ASN A 12 -5.47 -11.82 -7.75
C ASN A 12 -6.43 -10.62 -7.90
N TYR A 13 -7.02 -10.44 -9.08
CA TYR A 13 -7.98 -9.37 -9.30
C TYR A 13 -9.20 -9.52 -8.38
N GLY A 14 -9.58 -8.45 -7.68
CA GLY A 14 -10.68 -8.47 -6.70
C GLY A 14 -10.33 -9.05 -5.32
N VAL A 15 -9.09 -9.53 -5.12
CA VAL A 15 -8.61 -9.93 -3.79
C VAL A 15 -8.35 -8.68 -2.93
N LEU A 16 -8.98 -8.61 -1.77
CA LEU A 16 -8.69 -7.60 -0.76
C LEU A 16 -7.56 -8.06 0.16
N TYR A 17 -6.46 -7.30 0.15
CA TYR A 17 -5.36 -7.47 1.08
C TYR A 17 -5.57 -6.57 2.28
N LYS A 18 -5.71 -7.17 3.47
CA LYS A 18 -5.69 -6.46 4.75
C LYS A 18 -4.33 -6.65 5.41
N ILE A 19 -3.57 -5.58 5.55
CA ILE A 19 -2.23 -5.56 6.11
C ILE A 19 -2.27 -4.79 7.43
N ARG A 20 -1.81 -5.43 8.51
CA ARG A 20 -1.64 -4.80 9.82
C ARG A 20 -0.15 -4.58 10.04
N LEU A 21 0.29 -3.32 9.95
CA LEU A 21 1.67 -2.92 10.16
C LEU A 21 1.84 -2.38 11.58
N GLU A 22 2.92 -2.79 12.23
CA GLU A 22 3.32 -2.27 13.54
C GLU A 22 4.59 -1.44 13.40
N LEU A 23 4.50 -0.18 13.80
CA LEU A 23 5.61 0.75 13.83
C LEU A 23 6.00 0.98 15.29
N THR A 24 7.27 0.81 15.60
CA THR A 24 7.81 1.01 16.96
C THR A 24 9.00 1.94 16.90
N ASN A 25 8.99 2.99 17.72
CA ASN A 25 10.14 3.84 17.96
C ASN A 25 10.74 3.53 19.33
N PRO A 26 11.78 2.68 19.41
CA PRO A 26 12.44 2.36 20.68
C PRO A 26 13.45 3.44 21.12
N GLY A 27 13.66 4.49 20.32
CA GLY A 27 14.63 5.54 20.59
C GLY A 27 14.11 6.59 21.57
N TYR A 28 15.01 7.50 21.94
CA TYR A 28 14.73 8.59 22.88
C TYR A 28 14.18 9.87 22.22
N ASP A 29 14.30 9.97 20.89
CA ASP A 29 13.85 11.13 20.10
C ASP A 29 12.63 10.76 19.22
N GLU A 30 11.85 11.77 18.82
CA GLU A 30 10.77 11.59 17.82
C GLU A 30 11.35 11.14 16.47
N LYS A 31 10.68 10.19 15.80
CA LYS A 31 11.02 9.75 14.45
C LYS A 31 9.84 9.89 13.50
N ALA A 32 10.11 10.34 12.28
CA ALA A 32 9.15 10.30 11.19
C ALA A 32 9.37 9.03 10.35
N VAL A 33 8.27 8.38 9.95
CA VAL A 33 8.26 7.18 9.11
C VAL A 33 7.27 7.41 7.98
N ARG A 34 7.68 7.10 6.76
CA ARG A 34 6.81 7.08 5.59
C ARG A 34 6.52 5.67 5.11
N ILE A 35 5.31 5.50 4.60
CA ILE A 35 4.85 4.32 3.87
C ILE A 35 4.61 4.77 2.44
N SER A 36 5.22 4.06 1.48
CA SER A 36 5.15 4.40 0.06
C SER A 36 4.78 3.19 -0.79
N LEU A 37 4.14 3.43 -1.93
CA LEU A 37 4.02 2.46 -3.02
C LEU A 37 5.22 2.60 -3.96
N PHE A 38 5.73 1.46 -4.44
CA PHE A 38 6.83 1.39 -5.39
C PHE A 38 6.55 0.28 -6.43
N PRO A 39 6.19 0.63 -7.69
CA PRO A 39 5.93 -0.35 -8.72
C PRO A 39 7.23 -0.98 -9.21
N THR A 40 7.29 -2.32 -9.24
CA THR A 40 8.46 -3.06 -9.72
C THR A 40 8.19 -3.86 -11.00
N ALA A 41 6.92 -4.20 -11.27
CA ALA A 41 6.53 -5.02 -12.41
C ALA A 41 6.15 -4.21 -13.67
N GLY A 42 6.11 -2.87 -13.58
CA GLY A 42 5.69 -1.99 -14.66
C GLY A 42 4.90 -0.79 -14.14
N VAL A 43 4.16 -0.14 -15.03
CA VAL A 43 3.30 1.00 -14.68
C VAL A 43 2.16 0.53 -13.77
N ALA A 44 1.89 1.24 -12.68
CA ALA A 44 0.82 0.88 -11.76
C ALA A 44 0.05 2.09 -11.24
N ARG A 45 -1.20 1.86 -10.86
CA ARG A 45 -1.98 2.75 -9.99
C ARG A 45 -2.38 1.94 -8.75
N GLY A 46 -2.92 2.62 -7.74
CA GLY A 46 -3.29 1.94 -6.50
C GLY A 46 -4.41 2.64 -5.75
N ALA A 47 -5.32 1.85 -5.22
CA ALA A 47 -6.35 2.28 -4.28
C ALA A 47 -6.06 1.69 -2.90
N PHE A 48 -6.00 2.57 -1.90
CA PHE A 48 -5.72 2.20 -0.52
C PHE A 48 -6.74 2.81 0.43
N VAL A 49 -6.98 2.10 1.53
CA VAL A 49 -7.54 2.68 2.76
C VAL A 49 -6.50 2.49 3.85
N ILE A 50 -5.95 3.59 4.38
CA ILE A 50 -4.92 3.60 5.43
C ILE A 50 -5.48 4.31 6.65
N ASP A 51 -5.55 3.61 7.79
CA ASP A 51 -6.19 4.11 9.02
C ASP A 51 -7.59 4.72 8.76
N GLY A 52 -8.37 4.05 7.91
CA GLY A 52 -9.72 4.48 7.51
C GLY A 52 -9.77 5.61 6.46
N LYS A 53 -8.62 6.16 6.05
CA LYS A 53 -8.53 7.23 5.05
C LYS A 53 -8.25 6.68 3.66
N ARG A 54 -9.03 7.12 2.67
CA ARG A 54 -8.82 6.75 1.26
C ARG A 54 -7.59 7.46 0.71
N VAL A 55 -6.72 6.70 0.05
CA VAL A 55 -5.54 7.20 -0.65
C VAL A 55 -5.55 6.60 -2.05
N ASN A 56 -5.63 7.46 -3.06
CA ASN A 56 -5.59 7.07 -4.46
C ASN A 56 -4.25 7.50 -5.05
N VAL A 57 -3.57 6.54 -5.66
CA VAL A 57 -2.29 6.75 -6.34
C VAL A 57 -2.56 6.91 -7.84
N PRO A 58 -2.08 8.00 -8.47
CA PRO A 58 -2.21 8.17 -9.91
C PRO A 58 -1.40 7.10 -10.68
N ILE A 59 -1.49 7.13 -12.00
CA ILE A 59 -0.61 6.31 -12.85
C ILE A 59 0.85 6.63 -12.50
N THR A 60 1.56 5.62 -12.04
CA THR A 60 2.92 5.70 -11.54
C THR A 60 3.83 4.84 -12.42
N PRO A 61 4.90 5.41 -13.01
CA PRO A 61 5.92 4.67 -13.73
C PRO A 61 6.61 3.62 -12.85
N PRO A 62 7.22 2.59 -13.46
CA PRO A 62 8.05 1.65 -12.70
C PRO A 62 9.20 2.38 -12.02
N TYR A 63 9.53 1.94 -10.80
CA TYR A 63 10.60 2.47 -9.97
C TYR A 63 10.43 3.91 -9.47
N GLU A 64 9.24 4.48 -9.59
CA GLU A 64 8.89 5.73 -8.93
C GLU A 64 8.17 5.46 -7.60
N GLU A 65 8.63 6.13 -6.54
CA GLU A 65 8.06 5.99 -5.21
C GLU A 65 6.98 7.04 -4.96
N VAL A 66 5.80 6.60 -4.54
CA VAL A 66 4.69 7.49 -4.16
C VAL A 66 4.36 7.32 -2.69
N VAL A 67 4.49 8.40 -1.92
CA VAL A 67 4.15 8.41 -0.48
C VAL A 67 2.65 8.24 -0.31
N LEU A 68 2.26 7.26 0.49
CA LEU A 68 0.87 6.96 0.84
C LEU A 68 0.46 7.58 2.17
N ALA A 69 1.37 7.52 3.15
CA ALA A 69 1.16 8.05 4.49
C ALA A 69 2.49 8.34 5.19
N SER A 70 2.50 9.34 6.07
CA SER A 70 3.61 9.64 6.98
C SER A 70 3.12 9.68 8.42
N TYR A 71 3.95 9.23 9.34
CA TYR A 71 3.67 9.15 10.76
C TYR A 71 4.83 9.69 11.57
N ARG A 72 4.51 10.52 12.58
CA ARG A 72 5.44 10.87 13.66
C ARG A 72 5.24 9.90 14.81
N LEU A 73 6.34 9.33 15.27
CA LEU A 73 6.39 8.37 16.37
C LEU A 73 7.18 9.02 17.51
N PRO A 74 6.52 9.45 18.59
CA PRO A 74 7.19 9.91 19.78
C PRO A 74 8.18 8.87 20.35
N SER A 75 9.07 9.33 21.21
CA SER A 75 9.99 8.49 21.98
C SER A 75 9.25 7.33 22.67
N GLY A 76 9.80 6.11 22.55
CA GLY A 76 9.22 4.88 23.13
C GLY A 76 7.84 4.47 22.60
N SER A 77 7.31 5.10 21.55
CA SER A 77 5.95 4.86 21.09
C SER A 77 5.80 3.66 20.17
N ARG A 78 4.57 3.12 20.12
CA ARG A 78 4.13 2.09 19.18
C ARG A 78 2.86 2.55 18.49
N ARG A 79 2.75 2.30 17.18
CA ARG A 79 1.58 2.57 16.36
C ARG A 79 1.20 1.35 15.54
N ILE A 80 -0.09 1.04 15.50
CA ILE A 80 -0.64 0.07 14.55
C ILE A 80 -1.21 0.87 13.39
N VAL A 81 -0.86 0.47 12.17
CA VAL A 81 -1.39 1.00 10.92
C VAL A 81 -2.17 -0.10 10.22
N GLU A 82 -3.42 0.17 9.88
CA GLU A 82 -4.25 -0.74 9.08
C GLU A 82 -4.29 -0.27 7.64
N ILE A 83 -3.91 -1.15 6.71
CA ILE A 83 -3.90 -0.90 5.28
C ILE A 83 -4.83 -1.92 4.62
N LEU A 84 -5.76 -1.44 3.81
CA LEU A 84 -6.59 -2.24 2.91
C LEU A 84 -6.28 -1.84 1.47
N THR A 85 -6.07 -2.81 0.59
CA THR A 85 -5.86 -2.56 -0.84
C THR A 85 -6.30 -3.75 -1.69
N THR A 86 -6.44 -3.52 -2.99
CA THR A 86 -6.65 -4.55 -4.02
C THR A 86 -5.78 -4.20 -5.21
N PRO A 87 -5.28 -5.20 -5.97
CA PRO A 87 -4.71 -4.98 -7.29
C PRO A 87 -5.71 -4.24 -8.18
N GLU A 88 -5.26 -3.14 -8.77
CA GLU A 88 -6.03 -2.32 -9.70
C GLU A 88 -5.99 -2.89 -11.11
N GLY A 89 -7.15 -2.88 -11.79
CA GLY A 89 -7.23 -3.30 -13.19
C GLY A 89 -6.32 -2.45 -14.08
N GLY A 90 -5.67 -3.09 -15.05
CA GLY A 90 -4.74 -2.40 -15.96
C GLY A 90 -3.43 -1.93 -15.32
N SER A 91 -3.08 -2.42 -14.13
CA SER A 91 -1.79 -2.17 -13.47
C SER A 91 -0.93 -3.41 -13.46
N TYR A 92 0.39 -3.22 -13.53
CA TYR A 92 1.35 -4.30 -13.39
C TYR A 92 1.64 -4.54 -11.90
N TYR A 93 1.03 -5.59 -11.34
CA TYR A 93 1.34 -6.10 -10.01
C TYR A 93 2.29 -7.32 -10.12
N PRO A 94 3.15 -7.58 -9.12
CA PRO A 94 3.19 -6.96 -7.79
C PRO A 94 3.74 -5.52 -7.77
N VAL A 95 3.34 -4.78 -6.73
CA VAL A 95 3.97 -3.53 -6.29
C VAL A 95 4.48 -3.73 -4.86
N ASN A 96 5.51 -2.98 -4.48
CA ASN A 96 6.03 -3.01 -3.11
C ASN A 96 5.39 -1.90 -2.27
N LEU A 97 5.10 -2.22 -1.01
CA LEU A 97 4.93 -1.22 0.04
C LEU A 97 6.24 -1.07 0.78
N ILE A 98 6.82 0.13 0.72
CA ILE A 98 8.09 0.45 1.37
C ILE A 98 7.79 1.22 2.65
N VAL A 99 8.37 0.77 3.76
CA VAL A 99 8.31 1.46 5.05
C VAL A 99 9.72 1.89 5.42
N LYS A 100 9.92 3.20 5.60
CA LYS A 100 11.25 3.73 5.93
C LYS A 100 11.19 5.00 6.79
N PRO A 101 12.22 5.27 7.61
CA PRO A 101 12.39 6.58 8.23
C PRO A 101 12.41 7.68 7.16
N GLU A 102 11.90 8.86 7.51
CA GLU A 102 12.12 10.07 6.71
C GLU A 102 13.55 10.61 6.88
#